data_AF-A0A920NYJ5-F1
#
_entry.id   AF-A0A920NYJ5-F1
#
_cell.length_a   1.000
_cell.length_b   1.000
_cell.length_c   1.000
_cell.angle_alpha   90.00
_cell.angle_beta   90.00
_cell.angle_gamma   90.00
#
_symmetry.space_group_name_H-M   'P 1'
#
loop_
_entity.id
_entity.type
_entity.pdbx_description
1 polymer ?
#
loop_
_entity_poly.entity_id
_entity_poly.type
_entity_poly.pdbx_seq_one_letter_code
_entity_poly.pdbx_strand_id
1 'polypeptide(L)'
;MIIVGSAVECIHAYSLIHDDLPCMDDDDIRRGKPSAHIKFGESTAVLGGNSLLTLAFEILSSPKLKLNEKIKINLIKKLSECSGHLGIAGGQYLDLSYERKKISRNKILEMEIKKTGMLFSFCCAAPAIIKKKTIQEIKFFENIGSKIGLLFQIADDLIDLKSNSKEAGKKTGKDQKKGKATLINLIGYDDSLKYCDKIIKDINKNLKKYGSRSEKINETLGYILNRKK
;
A
#
# COMPACT_ATOMS: atom_id res chain seq x y z
N MET A 1 -2.71 1.72 -19.45
CA MET A 1 -2.24 1.82 -18.06
C MET A 1 -3.09 2.76 -17.22
N ILE A 2 -3.46 3.97 -17.70
CA ILE A 2 -4.28 4.93 -16.93
C ILE A 2 -5.54 4.29 -16.34
N ILE A 3 -6.35 3.59 -17.14
CA ILE A 3 -7.59 2.91 -16.67
C ILE A 3 -7.31 1.92 -15.54
N VAL A 4 -6.25 1.10 -15.66
CA VAL A 4 -5.86 0.14 -14.62
C VAL A 4 -5.35 0.86 -13.37
N GLY A 5 -4.61 1.96 -13.55
CA GLY A 5 -4.19 2.83 -12.44
C GLY A 5 -5.36 3.44 -11.70
N SER A 6 -6.43 3.87 -12.39
CA SER A 6 -7.64 4.39 -11.76
C SER A 6 -8.33 3.33 -10.88
N ALA A 7 -8.38 2.06 -11.31
CA ALA A 7 -8.90 0.99 -10.48
C ALA A 7 -8.08 0.79 -9.19
N VAL A 8 -6.75 0.85 -9.28
CA VAL A 8 -5.86 0.79 -8.12
C VAL A 8 -6.09 1.97 -7.18
N GLU A 9 -6.22 3.19 -7.71
CA GLU A 9 -6.47 4.37 -6.90
C GLU A 9 -7.85 4.34 -6.23
N CYS A 10 -8.86 3.71 -6.84
CA CYS A 10 -10.13 3.42 -6.17
C CYS A 10 -9.94 2.48 -4.98
N ILE A 11 -9.13 1.43 -5.13
CA ILE A 11 -8.78 0.51 -4.03
C ILE A 11 -8.05 1.25 -2.90
N HIS A 12 -7.04 2.03 -3.25
CA HIS A 12 -6.29 2.84 -2.29
C HIS A 12 -7.18 3.87 -1.58
N ALA A 13 -8.05 4.55 -2.32
CA ALA A 13 -8.94 5.56 -1.75
C ALA A 13 -9.98 4.96 -0.80
N TYR A 14 -10.60 3.82 -1.14
CA TYR A 14 -11.52 3.18 -0.19
C TYR A 14 -10.79 2.78 1.08
N SER A 15 -9.58 2.22 0.97
CA SER A 15 -8.88 1.70 2.13
C SER A 15 -8.60 2.81 3.12
N LEU A 16 -8.22 4.00 2.64
CA LEU A 16 -8.03 5.18 3.49
C LEU A 16 -9.34 5.69 4.10
N ILE A 17 -10.44 5.72 3.34
CA ILE A 17 -11.74 6.18 3.85
C ILE A 17 -12.22 5.31 5.01
N HIS A 18 -12.07 3.99 4.88
CA HIS A 18 -12.44 3.04 5.94
C HIS A 18 -11.44 3.05 7.09
N ASP A 19 -10.14 3.15 6.81
CA ASP A 19 -9.09 3.28 7.82
C ASP A 19 -9.36 4.49 8.73
N ASP A 20 -9.85 5.62 8.19
CA ASP A 20 -10.15 6.82 8.97
C ASP A 20 -11.39 6.70 9.90
N LEU A 21 -12.22 5.66 9.81
CA LEU A 21 -13.48 5.56 10.59
C LEU A 21 -13.23 5.45 12.10
N PRO A 22 -14.21 5.85 12.96
CA PRO A 22 -14.08 5.76 14.42
C PRO A 22 -13.80 4.35 14.97
N CYS A 23 -14.28 3.31 14.29
CA CYS A 23 -14.02 1.92 14.67
C CYS A 23 -12.66 1.38 14.19
N MET A 24 -11.89 2.21 13.47
CA MET A 24 -10.59 1.91 12.90
C MET A 24 -9.55 2.89 13.47
N ASP A 25 -9.01 3.81 12.65
CA ASP A 25 -8.04 4.78 13.09
C ASP A 25 -8.62 6.08 13.67
N ASP A 26 -9.94 6.30 13.61
CA ASP A 26 -10.61 7.49 14.20
C ASP A 26 -9.90 8.82 13.85
N ASP A 27 -9.61 9.00 12.57
CA ASP A 27 -8.75 10.07 12.08
C ASP A 27 -9.57 11.22 11.49
N ASP A 28 -9.47 12.40 12.12
CA ASP A 28 -10.24 13.58 11.71
C ASP A 28 -9.77 14.20 10.38
N ILE A 29 -8.51 13.98 10.00
CA ILE A 29 -7.83 14.68 8.90
C ILE A 29 -7.10 13.69 8.00
N ARG A 30 -7.35 13.81 6.70
CA ARG A 30 -6.68 13.06 5.64
C ARG A 30 -6.33 13.98 4.48
N ARG A 31 -5.06 13.94 4.03
CA ARG A 31 -4.54 14.76 2.91
C ARG A 31 -4.81 16.27 3.12
N GLY A 32 -4.66 16.75 4.35
CA GLY A 32 -4.85 18.17 4.71
C GLY A 32 -6.31 18.65 4.69
N LYS A 33 -7.28 17.74 4.64
CA LYS A 33 -8.73 18.04 4.67
C LYS A 33 -9.42 17.18 5.73
N PRO A 34 -10.64 17.54 6.18
CA PRO A 34 -11.43 16.66 7.03
C PRO A 34 -11.60 15.30 6.36
N SER A 35 -11.46 14.22 7.14
CA SER A 35 -11.69 12.86 6.65
C SER A 35 -13.15 12.68 6.22
N ALA A 36 -13.42 11.61 5.49
CA ALA A 36 -14.73 11.40 4.88
C ALA A 36 -15.85 11.34 5.93
N HIS A 37 -15.61 10.67 7.06
CA HIS A 37 -16.61 10.51 8.12
C HIS A 37 -16.86 11.83 8.86
N ILE A 38 -15.84 12.67 9.07
CA ILE A 38 -16.01 14.01 9.64
C ILE A 38 -16.83 14.91 8.71
N LYS A 39 -16.55 14.87 7.41
CA LYS A 39 -17.20 15.79 6.47
C LYS A 39 -18.61 15.38 6.09
N PHE A 40 -18.87 14.08 5.98
CA PHE A 40 -20.10 13.55 5.37
C PHE A 40 -20.86 12.55 6.26
N GLY A 41 -20.37 12.27 7.46
CA GLY A 41 -20.93 11.26 8.36
C GLY A 41 -20.41 9.84 8.08
N GLU A 42 -20.49 8.98 9.09
CA GLU A 42 -19.98 7.61 9.04
C GLU A 42 -20.68 6.76 7.97
N SER A 43 -22.00 6.84 7.86
CA SER A 43 -22.76 6.06 6.87
C SER A 43 -22.32 6.39 5.43
N THR A 44 -22.13 7.67 5.13
CA THR A 44 -21.62 8.12 3.83
C THR A 44 -20.19 7.65 3.58
N ALA A 45 -19.32 7.70 4.59
CA ALA A 45 -17.95 7.22 4.48
C ALA A 45 -17.89 5.70 4.21
N VAL A 46 -18.68 4.91 4.94
CA VAL A 46 -18.80 3.45 4.72
C VAL A 46 -19.28 3.15 3.30
N LEU A 47 -20.39 3.77 2.88
CA LEU A 47 -20.96 3.55 1.55
C LEU A 47 -20.04 4.05 0.44
N GLY A 48 -19.39 5.21 0.62
CA GLY A 48 -18.41 5.75 -0.34
C GLY A 48 -17.20 4.82 -0.53
N GLY A 49 -16.68 4.24 0.55
CA GLY A 49 -15.65 3.22 0.47
C GLY A 49 -16.11 1.96 -0.28
N ASN A 50 -17.30 1.44 0.04
CA ASN A 50 -17.87 0.27 -0.65
C ASN A 50 -18.07 0.52 -2.16
N SER A 51 -18.51 1.73 -2.51
CA SER A 51 -18.67 2.14 -3.90
C SER A 51 -17.33 2.21 -4.63
N LEU A 52 -16.27 2.76 -4.01
CA LEU A 52 -14.94 2.81 -4.61
C LEU A 52 -14.32 1.41 -4.80
N LEU A 53 -14.48 0.52 -3.82
CA LEU A 53 -14.08 -0.88 -3.93
C LEU A 53 -14.77 -1.55 -5.13
N THR A 54 -16.10 -1.36 -5.27
CA THR A 54 -16.88 -1.93 -6.38
C THR A 54 -16.50 -1.32 -7.73
N LEU A 55 -16.32 0.01 -7.78
CA LEU A 55 -15.94 0.76 -8.98
C LEU A 55 -14.58 0.30 -9.53
N ALA A 56 -13.64 -0.09 -8.67
CA ALA A 56 -12.36 -0.63 -9.14
C ALA A 56 -12.54 -1.86 -10.04
N PHE A 57 -13.45 -2.77 -9.70
CA PHE A 57 -13.73 -3.96 -10.49
C PHE A 57 -14.59 -3.67 -11.73
N GLU A 58 -15.50 -2.70 -11.63
CA GLU A 58 -16.24 -2.18 -12.79
C GLU A 58 -15.28 -1.60 -13.83
N ILE A 59 -14.29 -0.81 -13.41
CA ILE A 59 -13.27 -0.24 -14.29
C ILE A 59 -12.49 -1.35 -15.02
N LEU A 60 -12.11 -2.43 -14.32
CA LEU A 60 -11.35 -3.53 -14.91
C LEU A 60 -12.17 -4.46 -15.80
N SER A 61 -13.47 -4.62 -15.54
CA SER A 61 -14.37 -5.43 -16.37
C SER A 61 -14.91 -4.66 -17.59
N SER A 62 -14.86 -3.33 -17.53
CA SER A 62 -15.42 -2.44 -18.56
C SER A 62 -14.95 -2.78 -19.98
N PRO A 63 -15.84 -2.73 -20.99
CA PRO A 63 -15.46 -2.84 -22.40
C PRO A 63 -14.54 -1.69 -22.85
N LYS A 64 -14.54 -0.55 -22.12
CA LYS A 64 -13.62 0.58 -22.37
C LYS A 64 -12.15 0.20 -22.14
N LEU A 65 -11.89 -0.78 -21.26
CA LEU A 65 -10.56 -1.37 -21.13
C LEU A 65 -10.33 -2.33 -22.30
N LYS A 66 -9.74 -1.83 -23.38
CA LYS A 66 -9.43 -2.57 -24.63
C LYS A 66 -8.34 -3.62 -24.43
N LEU A 67 -8.61 -4.64 -23.61
CA LEU A 67 -7.76 -5.80 -23.33
C LEU A 67 -8.56 -7.08 -23.60
N ASN A 68 -7.84 -8.18 -23.88
CA ASN A 68 -8.46 -9.49 -24.00
C ASN A 68 -9.12 -9.90 -22.67
N GLU A 69 -10.28 -10.56 -22.74
CA GLU A 69 -11.07 -10.97 -21.57
C GLU A 69 -10.26 -11.81 -20.57
N LYS A 70 -9.40 -12.72 -21.03
CA LYS A 70 -8.52 -13.50 -20.14
C LYS A 70 -7.54 -12.63 -19.36
N ILE A 71 -7.05 -11.54 -19.96
CA ILE A 71 -6.20 -10.57 -19.27
C ILE A 71 -7.01 -9.81 -18.22
N LYS A 72 -8.22 -9.35 -18.56
CA LYS A 72 -9.11 -8.67 -17.59
C LYS A 72 -9.41 -9.56 -16.39
N ILE A 73 -9.78 -10.82 -16.62
CA ILE A 73 -10.02 -11.81 -15.56
C ILE A 73 -8.79 -11.97 -14.66
N ASN A 74 -7.59 -12.08 -15.24
CA ASN A 74 -6.36 -12.19 -14.45
C ASN A 74 -6.08 -10.93 -13.62
N LEU A 75 -6.33 -9.73 -14.16
CA LEU A 75 -6.20 -8.47 -13.41
C LEU A 75 -7.23 -8.39 -12.28
N ILE A 76 -8.50 -8.70 -12.55
CA ILE A 76 -9.59 -8.71 -11.56
C ILE A 76 -9.27 -9.69 -10.42
N LYS A 77 -8.88 -10.92 -10.77
CA LYS A 77 -8.47 -11.93 -9.79
C LYS A 77 -7.34 -11.43 -8.91
N LYS A 78 -6.28 -10.90 -9.52
CA LYS A 78 -5.11 -10.43 -8.77
C LYS A 78 -5.46 -9.24 -7.87
N LEU A 79 -6.24 -8.27 -8.36
CA LEU A 79 -6.65 -7.11 -7.56
C LEU A 79 -7.55 -7.54 -6.40
N SER A 80 -8.46 -8.49 -6.62
CA SER A 80 -9.31 -9.07 -5.58
C SER A 80 -8.49 -9.76 -4.48
N GLU A 81 -7.52 -10.60 -4.84
CA GLU A 81 -6.58 -11.22 -3.89
C GLU A 81 -5.79 -10.18 -3.10
N CYS A 82 -5.33 -9.11 -3.75
CA CYS A 82 -4.58 -8.04 -3.10
C CYS A 82 -5.44 -7.16 -2.17
N SER A 83 -6.74 -7.01 -2.46
CA SER A 83 -7.62 -6.11 -1.70
C SER A 83 -8.32 -6.83 -0.54
N GLY A 84 -8.60 -8.13 -0.70
CA GLY A 84 -9.34 -8.93 0.27
C GLY A 84 -8.51 -9.46 1.44
N HIS A 85 -8.98 -10.54 2.05
CA HIS A 85 -8.41 -11.17 3.25
C HIS A 85 -6.95 -11.63 3.10
N LEU A 86 -6.48 -11.92 1.89
CA LEU A 86 -5.08 -12.29 1.65
C LEU A 86 -4.15 -11.07 1.60
N GLY A 87 -4.69 -9.87 1.35
CA GLY A 87 -3.95 -8.61 1.26
C GLY A 87 -4.52 -7.53 2.19
N ILE A 88 -4.94 -6.38 1.63
CA ILE A 88 -5.21 -5.14 2.38
C ILE A 88 -6.15 -5.39 3.57
N ALA A 89 -7.31 -6.01 3.37
CA ALA A 89 -8.26 -6.26 4.46
C ALA A 89 -7.68 -7.18 5.55
N GLY A 90 -6.91 -8.20 5.16
CA GLY A 90 -6.22 -9.07 6.10
C GLY A 90 -5.11 -8.35 6.87
N GLY A 91 -4.35 -7.49 6.18
CA GLY A 91 -3.32 -6.65 6.81
C GLY A 91 -3.92 -5.65 7.78
N GLN A 92 -5.05 -5.03 7.44
CA GLN A 92 -5.78 -4.12 8.32
C GLN A 92 -6.29 -4.84 9.57
N TYR A 93 -6.86 -6.03 9.42
CA TYR A 93 -7.27 -6.84 10.55
C TYR A 93 -6.08 -7.15 11.48
N LEU A 94 -4.94 -7.53 10.91
CA LEU A 94 -3.73 -7.81 11.69
C LEU A 94 -3.26 -6.56 12.44
N ASP A 95 -3.20 -5.39 11.80
CA ASP A 95 -2.82 -4.10 12.41
C ASP A 95 -3.62 -3.81 13.68
N LEU A 96 -4.94 -3.84 13.57
CA LEU A 96 -5.86 -3.64 14.70
C LEU A 96 -5.69 -4.73 15.77
N SER A 97 -5.56 -5.99 15.35
CA SER A 97 -5.42 -7.12 16.28
C SER A 97 -4.10 -7.11 17.05
N TYR A 98 -3.08 -6.41 16.54
CA TYR A 98 -1.73 -6.33 17.08
C TYR A 98 -1.53 -5.14 18.01
N GLU A 99 -2.47 -4.19 18.05
CA GLU A 99 -2.42 -3.06 18.97
C GLU A 99 -2.20 -3.52 20.42
N ARG A 100 -1.26 -2.85 21.08
CA ARG A 100 -0.87 -3.08 22.49
C ARG A 100 -0.35 -4.50 22.78
N LYS A 101 0.06 -5.25 21.76
CA LYS A 101 0.66 -6.58 21.91
C LYS A 101 2.14 -6.58 21.53
N LYS A 102 2.89 -7.50 22.15
CA LYS A 102 4.27 -7.79 21.72
C LYS A 102 4.21 -8.74 20.53
N ILE A 103 4.54 -8.23 19.35
CA ILE A 103 4.52 -8.97 18.10
C ILE A 103 5.95 -9.17 17.59
N SER A 104 6.23 -10.36 17.04
CA SER A 104 7.55 -10.64 16.48
C SER A 104 7.77 -9.86 15.18
N ARG A 105 9.04 -9.54 14.89
CA ARG A 105 9.45 -8.86 13.66
C ARG A 105 8.82 -9.47 12.40
N ASN A 106 8.84 -10.80 12.27
CA ASN A 106 8.32 -11.47 11.08
C ASN A 106 6.81 -11.24 10.89
N LYS A 107 6.03 -11.22 11.98
CA LYS A 107 4.59 -10.96 11.92
C LYS A 107 4.28 -9.50 11.59
N ILE A 108 5.07 -8.55 12.10
CA ILE A 108 4.96 -7.14 11.72
C ILE A 108 5.23 -6.97 10.23
N LEU A 109 6.31 -7.56 9.72
CA LEU A 109 6.65 -7.49 8.29
C LEU A 109 5.56 -8.14 7.41
N GLU A 110 4.99 -9.27 7.84
CA GLU A 110 3.87 -9.91 7.11
C GLU A 110 2.63 -9.01 7.08
N MET A 111 2.29 -8.38 8.20
CA MET A 111 1.19 -7.43 8.30
C MET A 111 1.42 -6.22 7.39
N GLU A 112 2.60 -5.59 7.42
CA GLU A 112 2.94 -4.43 6.56
C GLU A 112 2.91 -4.81 5.07
N ILE A 113 3.41 -6.00 4.72
CA ILE A 113 3.31 -6.54 3.35
C ILE A 113 1.84 -6.71 2.94
N LYS A 114 0.97 -7.22 3.82
CA LYS A 114 -0.45 -7.39 3.51
C LYS A 114 -1.18 -6.05 3.39
N LYS A 115 -1.02 -5.18 4.40
CA LYS A 115 -1.74 -3.89 4.52
C LYS A 115 -1.36 -2.94 3.39
N THR A 116 -0.07 -2.89 3.03
CA THR A 116 0.47 -1.90 2.10
C THR A 116 1.14 -2.56 0.89
N GLY A 117 2.00 -3.56 1.11
CA GLY A 117 2.78 -4.24 0.07
C GLY A 117 1.97 -4.85 -1.07
N MET A 118 0.79 -5.42 -0.80
CA MET A 118 0.00 -6.17 -1.78
C MET A 118 -0.54 -5.30 -2.91
N LEU A 119 -0.88 -4.04 -2.65
CA LEU A 119 -1.35 -3.14 -3.72
C LEU A 119 -0.19 -2.73 -4.65
N PHE A 120 0.99 -2.47 -4.10
CA PHE A 120 2.20 -2.23 -4.90
C PHE A 120 2.61 -3.49 -5.70
N SER A 121 2.46 -4.67 -5.11
CA SER A 121 2.63 -5.96 -5.80
C SER A 121 1.75 -6.06 -7.04
N PHE A 122 0.47 -5.70 -6.93
CA PHE A 122 -0.42 -5.60 -8.09
C PHE A 122 0.08 -4.58 -9.12
N CYS A 123 0.47 -3.38 -8.70
CA CYS A 123 0.95 -2.32 -9.60
C CYS A 123 2.15 -2.77 -10.46
N CYS A 124 3.10 -3.48 -9.87
CA CYS A 124 4.25 -4.01 -10.59
C CYS A 124 3.90 -5.22 -11.46
N ALA A 125 2.96 -6.06 -11.03
CA ALA A 125 2.55 -7.26 -11.76
C ALA A 125 1.63 -6.97 -12.95
N ALA A 126 0.77 -5.96 -12.86
CA ALA A 126 -0.25 -5.66 -13.85
C ALA A 126 0.32 -5.44 -15.28
N PRO A 127 1.41 -4.68 -15.50
CA PRO A 127 2.05 -4.58 -16.81
C PRO A 127 2.53 -5.93 -17.36
N ALA A 128 3.08 -6.80 -16.51
CA ALA A 128 3.54 -8.12 -16.91
C ALA A 128 2.36 -9.03 -17.31
N ILE A 129 1.26 -8.96 -16.58
CA ILE A 129 0.00 -9.66 -16.91
C ILE A 129 -0.55 -9.17 -18.26
N ILE A 130 -0.60 -7.85 -18.47
CA ILE A 130 -1.09 -7.24 -19.72
C ILE A 130 -0.21 -7.66 -20.92
N LYS A 131 1.10 -7.77 -20.70
CA LYS A 131 2.06 -8.22 -21.72
C LYS A 131 2.16 -9.75 -21.82
N LYS A 132 1.26 -10.50 -21.16
CA LYS A 132 1.20 -11.97 -21.18
C LYS A 132 2.56 -12.62 -20.86
N LYS A 133 3.29 -12.04 -19.90
CA LYS A 133 4.57 -12.57 -19.44
C LYS A 133 4.40 -13.91 -18.74
N THR A 134 5.51 -14.64 -18.59
CA THR A 134 5.50 -15.93 -17.89
C THR A 134 5.08 -15.77 -16.44
N ILE A 135 4.58 -16.84 -15.82
CA ILE A 135 4.23 -16.84 -14.39
C ILE A 135 5.44 -16.46 -13.52
N GLN A 136 6.64 -16.89 -13.92
CA GLN A 136 7.89 -16.55 -13.23
C GLN A 136 8.19 -15.05 -13.31
N GLU A 137 8.04 -14.43 -14.48
CA GLU A 137 8.20 -12.97 -14.63
C GLU A 137 7.13 -12.19 -13.84
N ILE A 138 5.88 -12.66 -13.84
CA ILE A 138 4.82 -12.02 -13.05
C ILE A 138 5.15 -12.08 -11.55
N LYS A 139 5.48 -13.27 -11.02
CA LYS A 139 5.91 -13.44 -9.61
C LYS A 139 7.14 -12.61 -9.26
N PHE A 140 8.08 -12.47 -10.20
CA PHE A 140 9.23 -11.60 -10.01
C PHE A 140 8.80 -10.15 -9.76
N PHE A 141 7.90 -9.60 -10.58
CA PHE A 141 7.40 -8.24 -10.39
C PHE A 141 6.47 -8.09 -9.18
N GLU A 142 5.72 -9.13 -8.82
CA GLU A 142 4.95 -9.15 -7.55
C GLU A 142 5.87 -9.00 -6.33
N ASN A 143 6.99 -9.72 -6.30
CA ASN A 143 7.97 -9.63 -5.22
C ASN A 143 8.64 -8.24 -5.17
N ILE A 144 8.96 -7.67 -6.34
CA ILE A 144 9.48 -6.29 -6.41
C ILE A 144 8.46 -5.31 -5.84
N GLY A 145 7.21 -5.37 -6.28
CA GLY A 145 6.16 -4.48 -5.79
C GLY A 145 5.89 -4.63 -4.30
N SER A 146 5.86 -5.86 -3.78
CA SER A 146 5.71 -6.12 -2.34
C SER A 146 6.82 -5.45 -1.52
N LYS A 147 8.08 -5.54 -1.97
CA LYS A 147 9.22 -4.87 -1.32
C LYS A 147 9.14 -3.34 -1.42
N ILE A 148 8.67 -2.80 -2.53
CA ILE A 148 8.42 -1.35 -2.68
C ILE A 148 7.37 -0.90 -1.67
N GLY A 149 6.26 -1.62 -1.53
CA GLY A 149 5.24 -1.24 -0.56
C GLY A 149 5.67 -1.41 0.90
N LEU A 150 6.51 -2.41 1.20
CA LEU A 150 7.15 -2.51 2.52
C LEU A 150 8.07 -1.30 2.80
N LEU A 151 8.91 -0.92 1.84
CA LEU A 151 9.73 0.30 1.94
C LEU A 151 8.85 1.53 2.15
N PHE A 152 7.72 1.63 1.45
CA PHE A 152 6.78 2.73 1.57
C PHE A 152 6.18 2.82 2.99
N GLN A 153 5.79 1.69 3.58
CA GLN A 153 5.24 1.65 4.93
C GLN A 153 6.28 2.09 5.97
N ILE A 154 7.50 1.53 5.92
CA ILE A 154 8.55 1.90 6.87
C ILE A 154 8.91 3.39 6.73
N ALA A 155 8.94 3.91 5.49
CA ALA A 155 9.13 5.34 5.26
C ALA A 155 7.98 6.19 5.84
N ASP A 156 6.73 5.72 5.78
CA ASP A 156 5.58 6.40 6.39
C ASP A 156 5.71 6.47 7.91
N ASP A 157 6.10 5.37 8.54
CA ASP A 157 6.32 5.30 9.99
C ASP A 157 7.49 6.21 10.41
N LEU A 158 8.55 6.31 9.59
CA LEU A 158 9.70 7.19 9.85
C LEU A 158 9.28 8.66 9.80
N ILE A 159 8.36 9.00 8.90
CA ILE A 159 7.76 10.34 8.79
C ILE A 159 6.85 10.60 9.99
N ASP A 160 6.02 9.64 10.41
CA ASP A 160 5.12 9.80 11.56
C ASP A 160 5.89 10.09 12.86
N LEU A 161 7.08 9.50 13.01
CA LEU A 161 7.95 9.72 14.17
C LEU A 161 8.69 11.06 14.13
N LYS A 162 9.11 11.54 12.95
CA LYS A 162 9.92 12.77 12.82
C LYS A 162 9.11 14.06 12.64
N SER A 163 7.91 14.00 12.09
CA SER A 163 7.28 15.18 11.50
C SER A 163 6.37 15.94 12.49
N ASN A 164 6.33 17.27 12.37
CA ASN A 164 5.24 18.06 12.92
C ASN A 164 3.98 17.84 12.06
N SER A 165 2.80 17.77 12.68
CA SER A 165 1.51 17.41 12.03
C SER A 165 1.14 18.21 10.77
N LYS A 166 1.67 19.43 10.60
CA LYS A 166 1.46 20.26 9.39
C LYS A 166 2.18 19.73 8.14
N GLU A 167 3.35 19.10 8.27
CA GLU A 167 4.15 18.63 7.13
C GLU A 167 3.68 17.26 6.62
N ALA A 168 3.30 16.36 7.54
CA ALA A 168 2.82 15.00 7.22
C ALA A 168 1.40 14.95 6.64
N GLY A 169 0.61 16.03 6.76
CA GLY A 169 -0.79 16.08 6.29
C GLY A 169 -1.77 15.17 7.08
N LYS A 170 -1.30 14.61 8.21
CA LYS A 170 -2.03 13.83 9.23
C LYS A 170 -1.44 14.16 10.64
N LYS A 171 -2.20 13.92 11.72
CA LYS A 171 -1.68 14.01 13.11
C LYS A 171 -0.52 12.97 13.28
N THR A 172 0.63 13.39 13.84
CA THR A 172 1.85 12.58 14.02
C THR A 172 1.99 12.02 15.45
N GLY A 173 2.83 11.01 15.65
CA GLY A 173 3.03 10.35 16.96
C GLY A 173 1.83 9.50 17.40
N LYS A 174 1.02 9.03 16.45
CA LYS A 174 -0.19 8.24 16.73
C LYS A 174 0.11 6.81 17.05
N ASP A 175 1.06 6.23 16.33
CA ASP A 175 1.38 4.81 16.46
C ASP A 175 1.80 4.47 17.88
N GLN A 176 2.55 5.39 18.52
CA GLN A 176 2.92 5.26 19.93
C GLN A 176 1.71 5.38 20.88
N LYS A 177 0.78 6.30 20.62
CA LYS A 177 -0.42 6.50 21.46
C LYS A 177 -1.40 5.33 21.36
N LYS A 178 -1.52 4.70 20.19
CA LYS A 178 -2.37 3.53 19.96
C LYS A 178 -1.70 2.22 20.35
N GLY A 179 -0.37 2.22 20.47
CA GLY A 179 0.41 1.02 20.71
C GLY A 179 0.48 0.13 19.47
N LYS A 180 0.58 0.73 18.27
CA LYS A 180 0.74 -0.02 17.01
C LYS A 180 2.07 -0.76 16.99
N ALA A 181 2.02 -1.98 16.46
CA ALA A 181 3.19 -2.85 16.30
C ALA A 181 3.93 -2.51 14.99
N THR A 182 4.63 -1.37 14.96
CA THR A 182 5.43 -0.95 13.78
C THR A 182 6.86 -1.47 13.87
N LEU A 183 7.53 -1.61 12.73
CA LEU A 183 8.93 -2.02 12.70
C LEU A 183 9.82 -1.05 13.49
N ILE A 184 9.56 0.25 13.38
CA ILE A 184 10.33 1.30 14.06
C ILE A 184 10.21 1.18 15.57
N ASN A 185 9.01 0.91 16.10
CA ASN A 185 8.82 0.68 17.53
C ASN A 185 9.58 -0.55 18.03
N LEU A 186 9.81 -1.55 17.16
CA LEU A 186 10.51 -2.79 17.51
C LEU A 186 12.03 -2.67 17.47
N ILE A 187 12.60 -2.06 16.41
CA ILE A 187 14.06 -2.06 16.16
C ILE A 187 14.70 -0.67 16.25
N GLY A 188 13.91 0.40 16.40
CA GLY A 188 14.40 1.77 16.47
C GLY A 188 14.61 2.42 15.10
N TYR A 189 14.85 3.73 15.14
CA TYR A 189 14.97 4.60 13.96
C TYR A 189 16.13 4.21 13.04
N ASP A 190 17.35 4.13 13.59
CA ASP A 190 18.56 3.89 12.79
C ASP A 190 18.56 2.52 12.11
N ASP A 191 18.11 1.48 12.81
CA ASP A 191 18.03 0.14 12.24
C ASP A 191 16.89 -0.01 11.24
N SER A 192 15.82 0.78 11.37
CA SER A 192 14.78 0.88 10.35
C SER A 192 15.29 1.55 9.08
N LEU A 193 16.08 2.62 9.18
CA LEU A 193 16.76 3.23 8.02
C LEU A 193 17.72 2.25 7.32
N LYS A 194 18.57 1.55 8.07
CA LYS A 194 19.44 0.50 7.51
C LYS A 194 18.63 -0.60 6.81
N TYR A 195 17.46 -0.93 7.33
CA TYR A 195 16.58 -1.91 6.72
C TYR A 195 15.96 -1.39 5.42
N CYS A 196 15.54 -0.12 5.34
CA CYS A 196 15.14 0.53 4.09
C CYS A 196 16.24 0.49 3.04
N ASP A 197 17.47 0.84 3.39
CA ASP A 197 18.63 0.78 2.48
C ASP A 197 18.89 -0.64 1.96
N LYS A 198 18.70 -1.64 2.82
CA LYS A 198 18.82 -3.06 2.43
C LYS A 198 17.75 -3.44 1.42
N ILE A 199 16.50 -3.00 1.62
CA ILE A 199 15.40 -3.24 0.67
C ILE A 199 15.73 -2.60 -0.69
N ILE A 200 16.16 -1.34 -0.70
CA ILE A 200 16.52 -0.62 -1.94
C ILE A 200 17.65 -1.33 -2.68
N LYS A 201 18.73 -1.71 -1.98
CA LYS A 201 19.86 -2.44 -2.56
C LYS A 201 19.42 -3.76 -3.18
N ASP A 202 18.54 -4.49 -2.51
CA ASP A 202 18.02 -5.77 -3.01
C ASP A 202 17.13 -5.59 -4.25
N ILE A 203 16.23 -4.60 -4.26
CA ILE A 203 15.41 -4.28 -5.45
C ILE A 203 16.32 -3.91 -6.63
N ASN A 204 17.28 -3.00 -6.43
CA ASN A 204 18.21 -2.56 -7.48
C ASN A 204 19.06 -3.72 -8.03
N LYS A 205 19.53 -4.62 -7.15
CA LYS A 205 20.25 -5.83 -7.57
C LYS A 205 19.39 -6.71 -8.48
N ASN A 206 18.13 -6.92 -8.12
CA ASN A 206 17.18 -7.73 -8.91
C ASN A 206 16.82 -7.07 -10.25
N LEU A 207 16.77 -5.74 -10.30
CA LEU A 207 16.45 -4.99 -11.52
C LEU A 207 17.64 -4.71 -12.43
N LYS A 208 18.88 -4.98 -11.99
CA LYS A 208 20.12 -4.75 -12.76
C LYS A 208 20.07 -5.32 -14.18
N LYS A 209 19.44 -6.48 -14.37
CA LYS A 209 19.28 -7.14 -15.68
C LYS A 209 18.46 -6.33 -16.71
N TYR A 210 17.73 -5.31 -16.28
CA TYR A 210 16.95 -4.43 -17.16
C TYR A 210 17.70 -3.15 -17.56
N GLY A 211 18.92 -2.93 -17.06
CA GLY A 211 19.73 -1.76 -17.40
C GLY A 211 18.99 -0.44 -17.13
N SER A 212 19.16 0.52 -18.06
CA SER A 212 18.52 1.85 -18.00
C SER A 212 16.99 1.80 -17.95
N ARG A 213 16.35 0.70 -18.38
CA ARG A 213 14.89 0.55 -18.30
C ARG A 213 14.36 0.49 -16.85
N SER A 214 15.25 0.28 -15.86
CA SER A 214 14.88 0.29 -14.44
C SER A 214 15.06 1.64 -13.75
N GLU A 215 15.60 2.67 -14.42
CA GLU A 215 15.93 3.97 -13.81
C GLU A 215 14.74 4.62 -13.10
N LYS A 216 13.56 4.65 -13.73
CA LYS A 216 12.35 5.22 -13.11
C LYS A 216 11.93 4.51 -11.82
N ILE A 217 12.17 3.20 -11.72
CA ILE A 217 11.90 2.47 -10.47
C ILE A 217 12.94 2.90 -9.43
N ASN A 218 14.22 3.00 -9.80
CA ASN A 218 15.28 3.41 -8.88
C ASN A 218 15.03 4.84 -8.33
N GLU A 219 14.62 5.76 -9.20
CA GLU A 219 14.17 7.11 -8.81
C GLU A 219 12.98 7.06 -7.85
N THR A 220 12.00 6.19 -8.12
CA THR A 220 10.84 5.99 -7.24
C THR A 220 11.26 5.49 -5.86
N LEU A 221 12.22 4.55 -5.77
CA LEU A 221 12.75 4.08 -4.50
C LEU A 221 13.40 5.21 -3.69
N GLY A 222 14.21 6.04 -4.37
CA GLY A 222 14.83 7.22 -3.78
C GLY A 222 13.80 8.25 -3.32
N TYR A 223 12.76 8.48 -4.11
CA TYR A 223 11.64 9.35 -3.73
C TYR A 223 10.91 8.83 -2.49
N ILE A 224 10.58 7.54 -2.44
CA ILE A 224 9.84 6.95 -1.31
C ILE A 224 10.58 7.16 0.02
N LEU A 225 11.90 6.95 0.04
CA LEU A 225 12.69 7.09 1.27
C LEU A 225 12.87 8.56 1.69
N ASN A 226 12.97 9.48 0.73
CA ASN A 226 13.27 10.88 0.99
C ASN A 226 12.02 11.80 1.00
N ARG A 227 10.82 11.24 0.81
CA ARG A 227 9.58 12.01 0.80
C ARG A 227 9.32 12.62 2.18
N LYS A 228 8.69 13.80 2.19
CA LYS A 228 8.30 14.51 3.42
C LYS A 228 6.82 14.30 3.79
N LYS A 229 6.05 13.65 2.92
CA LYS A 229 4.61 13.40 3.04
C LYS A 229 4.20 12.19 2.24
#